data_AF-K1R2B9-F1
#
_entry.id   AF-K1R2B9-F1
#
_cell.length_a   1.000
_cell.length_b   1.000
_cell.length_c   1.000
_cell.angle_alpha   90.00
_cell.angle_beta   90.00
_cell.angle_gamma   90.00
#
_symmetry.space_group_name_H-M   'P 1'
#
loop_
_entity.id
_entity.type
_entity.pdbx_description
1 polymer ?
#
loop_
_entity_poly.entity_id
_entity_poly.type
_entity_poly.pdbx_seq_one_letter_code
_entity_poly.pdbx_strand_id
1 'polypeptide(L)'
;MKKCKETCRGCINVNGLCAAGCLPGWIENFCDKGCQPGFFGRDCSEKCIDTCNGCNDVNGLCDYGCRPGWIGYFCNKALGSSEFFSLVDANLQLFHLVQQIMKNLEGFCIAIGTKVPK
;
A
#
# COMPACT_ATOMS: atom_id res chain seq x y z
N MET A 1 -39.85 -7.74 -4.74
CA MET A 1 -39.10 -6.47 -4.58
C MET A 1 -37.62 -6.81 -4.51
N LYS A 2 -36.75 -6.23 -5.34
CA LYS A 2 -35.31 -6.51 -5.24
C LYS A 2 -34.70 -5.60 -4.17
N LYS A 3 -33.83 -6.17 -3.33
CA LYS A 3 -33.14 -5.40 -2.30
C LYS A 3 -32.01 -4.59 -2.93
N CYS A 4 -31.95 -3.30 -2.62
CA CYS A 4 -30.89 -2.41 -3.06
C CYS A 4 -29.57 -2.74 -2.36
N LYS A 5 -28.46 -2.63 -3.10
CA LYS A 5 -27.12 -2.66 -2.52
C LYS A 5 -26.79 -1.32 -1.87
N GLU A 6 -25.96 -1.34 -0.84
CA GLU A 6 -25.47 -0.13 -0.16
C GLU A 6 -24.54 0.70 -1.08
N THR A 7 -23.97 0.05 -2.09
CA THR A 7 -23.11 0.63 -3.14
C THR A 7 -23.88 1.40 -4.21
N CYS A 8 -25.21 1.48 -4.08
CA CYS A 8 -26.13 2.03 -5.05
C CYS A 8 -26.59 3.45 -4.68
N ARG A 9 -26.50 4.40 -5.61
CA ARG A 9 -27.11 5.74 -5.45
C ARG A 9 -28.43 5.81 -6.20
N GLY A 10 -29.48 6.31 -5.54
CA GLY A 10 -30.80 6.48 -6.16
C GLY A 10 -31.45 5.15 -6.56
N CYS A 11 -31.44 4.18 -5.66
CA CYS A 11 -31.98 2.85 -5.95
C CYS A 11 -33.50 2.83 -6.15
N ILE A 12 -33.96 2.13 -7.19
CA ILE A 12 -35.37 1.85 -7.45
C ILE A 12 -35.72 0.49 -6.82
N ASN A 13 -36.42 0.49 -5.69
CA ASN A 13 -36.77 -0.74 -4.94
C ASN A 13 -37.57 -1.78 -5.75
N VAL A 14 -38.26 -1.36 -6.83
CA VAL A 14 -39.05 -2.24 -7.68
C VAL A 14 -38.17 -3.24 -8.44
N ASN A 15 -37.11 -2.75 -9.10
CA ASN A 15 -36.25 -3.54 -10.00
C ASN A 15 -34.78 -3.63 -9.54
N GLY A 16 -34.39 -2.89 -8.51
CA GLY A 16 -33.03 -2.84 -7.95
C GLY A 16 -32.05 -1.92 -8.70
N LEU A 17 -32.51 -1.19 -9.73
CA LEU A 17 -31.67 -0.32 -10.56
C LEU A 17 -31.14 0.89 -9.77
N CYS A 18 -29.87 1.23 -9.98
CA CYS A 18 -29.23 2.40 -9.38
C CYS A 18 -29.33 3.62 -10.30
N ALA A 19 -30.41 4.40 -10.15
CA ALA A 19 -30.73 5.49 -11.07
C ALA A 19 -29.73 6.65 -11.02
N ALA A 20 -28.99 6.81 -9.92
CA ALA A 20 -27.94 7.82 -9.78
C ALA A 20 -26.51 7.22 -9.84
N GLY A 21 -26.38 6.00 -10.36
CA GLY A 21 -25.12 5.29 -10.50
C GLY A 21 -24.58 4.69 -9.19
N CYS A 22 -23.28 4.40 -9.17
CA CYS A 22 -22.63 3.66 -8.09
C CYS A 22 -21.78 4.53 -7.16
N LEU A 23 -21.51 4.02 -5.96
CA LEU A 23 -20.39 4.50 -5.15
C LEU A 23 -19.06 4.23 -5.88
N PRO A 24 -18.00 5.04 -5.67
CA PRO A 24 -16.68 4.76 -6.23
C PRO A 24 -16.19 3.36 -5.88
N GLY A 25 -15.46 2.73 -6.79
CA GLY A 25 -15.06 1.31 -6.67
C GLY A 25 -16.08 0.30 -7.20
N TRP A 26 -17.28 0.74 -7.58
CA TRP A 26 -18.34 -0.12 -8.08
C TRP A 26 -18.86 0.35 -9.44
N ILE A 27 -19.31 -0.61 -10.26
CA ILE A 27 -19.79 -0.39 -11.62
C ILE A 27 -21.02 -1.29 -11.90
N GLU A 28 -21.55 -1.17 -13.12
CA GLU A 28 -22.80 -1.76 -13.61
C GLU A 28 -24.06 -1.10 -13.05
N ASN A 29 -25.19 -1.35 -13.72
CA ASN A 29 -26.49 -0.76 -13.41
C ASN A 29 -27.03 -1.10 -12.00
N PHE A 30 -26.48 -2.14 -11.37
CA PHE A 30 -26.89 -2.64 -10.05
C PHE A 30 -25.79 -2.49 -8.98
N CYS A 31 -24.65 -1.89 -9.34
CA CYS A 31 -23.50 -1.67 -8.46
C CYS A 31 -23.05 -2.94 -7.74
N ASP A 32 -23.09 -4.06 -8.46
CA ASP A 32 -22.82 -5.40 -7.94
C ASP A 32 -21.45 -5.94 -8.30
N LYS A 33 -20.71 -5.21 -9.11
CA LYS A 33 -19.37 -5.53 -9.59
C LYS A 33 -18.40 -4.44 -9.18
N GLY A 34 -17.25 -4.83 -8.64
CA GLY A 34 -16.16 -3.91 -8.33
C GLY A 34 -15.40 -3.47 -9.59
N CYS A 35 -14.49 -2.51 -9.45
CA CYS A 35 -13.62 -2.12 -10.57
C CYS A 35 -12.72 -3.26 -11.06
N GLN A 36 -12.39 -3.21 -12.35
CA GLN A 36 -11.36 -4.10 -12.89
C GLN A 36 -10.00 -3.74 -12.27
N PRO A 37 -9.11 -4.74 -12.05
CA PRO A 37 -7.77 -4.47 -11.56
C PRO A 37 -7.06 -3.39 -12.39
N GLY A 38 -6.53 -2.37 -11.72
CA GLY A 38 -5.88 -1.23 -12.37
C GLY A 38 -6.79 -0.05 -12.67
N PHE A 39 -8.07 -0.08 -12.26
CA PHE A 39 -8.99 1.05 -12.38
C PHE A 39 -9.61 1.40 -11.03
N PHE A 40 -9.96 2.67 -10.84
CA PHE A 40 -10.55 3.18 -9.60
C PHE A 40 -11.52 4.34 -9.85
N GLY A 41 -12.15 4.80 -8.77
CA GLY A 41 -12.96 6.01 -8.76
C GLY A 41 -14.41 5.76 -9.18
N ARG A 42 -15.11 6.82 -9.58
CA ARG A 42 -16.49 6.71 -10.05
C ARG A 42 -16.51 6.06 -11.44
N ASP A 43 -17.40 5.09 -11.61
CA ASP A 43 -17.56 4.32 -12.85
C ASP A 43 -16.25 3.65 -13.31
N CYS A 44 -15.29 3.46 -12.39
CA CYS A 44 -13.96 2.92 -12.68
C CYS A 44 -13.24 3.64 -13.83
N SER A 45 -13.44 4.95 -13.94
CA SER A 45 -12.96 5.77 -15.05
C SER A 45 -11.50 6.21 -14.92
N GLU A 46 -10.92 6.08 -13.72
CA GLU A 46 -9.54 6.46 -13.44
C GLU A 46 -8.63 5.23 -13.49
N LYS A 47 -7.41 5.40 -14.02
CA LYS A 47 -6.43 4.31 -14.15
C LYS A 47 -5.39 4.41 -13.04
N CYS A 48 -5.16 3.30 -12.35
CA CYS A 48 -4.07 3.18 -11.39
C CYS A 48 -2.71 3.32 -12.08
N ILE A 49 -1.75 3.93 -11.39
CA ILE A 49 -0.39 4.00 -11.90
C ILE A 49 0.29 2.63 -11.80
N ASP A 50 1.12 2.29 -12.79
CA ASP A 50 1.79 0.99 -12.85
C ASP A 50 2.85 0.82 -11.74
N THR A 51 3.27 1.92 -11.10
CA THR A 51 4.26 1.96 -10.02
C THR A 51 3.68 1.59 -8.65
N CYS A 52 2.38 1.32 -8.60
CA CYS A 52 1.62 0.93 -7.43
C CYS A 52 1.68 -0.60 -7.21
N ASN A 53 1.95 -1.05 -5.98
CA ASN A 53 1.70 -2.44 -5.59
C ASN A 53 0.30 -2.48 -4.97
N GLY A 54 -0.70 -2.82 -5.79
CA GLY A 54 -2.11 -2.90 -5.39
C GLY A 54 -2.73 -1.52 -5.10
N CYS A 55 -3.57 -1.11 -6.04
CA CYS A 55 -4.26 0.16 -6.05
C CYS A 55 -5.69 0.00 -5.53
N ASN A 56 -6.10 0.91 -4.67
CA ASN A 56 -7.44 0.97 -4.11
C ASN A 56 -8.46 1.37 -5.20
N ASP A 57 -9.49 0.56 -5.40
CA ASP A 57 -10.53 0.78 -6.41
C ASP A 57 -11.46 1.96 -6.11
N VAL A 58 -11.52 2.43 -4.86
CA VAL A 58 -12.36 3.57 -4.46
C VAL A 58 -11.64 4.89 -4.72
N ASN A 59 -10.37 5.00 -4.31
CA ASN A 59 -9.66 6.29 -4.23
C ASN A 59 -8.28 6.33 -4.92
N GLY A 60 -7.81 5.22 -5.47
CA GLY A 60 -6.55 5.15 -6.22
C GLY A 60 -5.28 5.06 -5.35
N LEU A 61 -5.38 5.00 -4.02
CA LEU A 61 -4.23 4.87 -3.12
C LEU A 61 -3.50 3.54 -3.31
N CYS A 62 -2.19 3.55 -3.10
CA CYS A 62 -1.35 2.35 -3.16
C CYS A 62 -1.30 1.64 -1.82
N ASP A 63 -2.30 0.79 -1.57
CA ASP A 63 -2.54 0.11 -0.29
C ASP A 63 -1.42 -0.86 0.10
N TYR A 64 -0.68 -1.43 -0.87
CA TYR A 64 0.50 -2.27 -0.59
C TYR A 64 1.83 -1.58 -0.94
N GLY A 65 1.80 -0.24 -1.00
CA GLY A 65 2.98 0.59 -1.22
C GLY A 65 3.45 0.64 -2.67
N CYS A 66 4.69 1.09 -2.87
CA CYS A 66 5.22 1.39 -4.19
C CYS A 66 6.20 0.33 -4.69
N ARG A 67 6.31 0.22 -6.02
CA ARG A 67 7.40 -0.51 -6.66
C ARG A 67 8.75 0.14 -6.30
N PRO A 68 9.86 -0.62 -6.33
CA PRO A 68 11.19 -0.09 -6.03
C PRO A 68 11.50 1.18 -6.82
N GLY A 69 11.99 2.21 -6.11
CA GLY A 69 12.31 3.51 -6.71
C GLY A 69 11.15 4.51 -6.78
N TRP A 70 9.98 4.20 -6.21
CA TRP A 70 8.83 5.11 -6.16
C TRP A 70 8.37 5.35 -4.73
N ILE A 71 7.85 6.54 -4.47
CA ILE A 71 7.37 6.97 -3.16
C ILE A 71 6.08 7.80 -3.24
N GLY A 72 5.47 8.03 -2.08
CA GLY A 72 4.22 8.76 -1.92
C GLY A 72 3.01 7.83 -1.92
N TYR A 73 1.87 8.33 -1.46
CA TYR A 73 0.63 7.55 -1.34
C TYR A 73 0.09 7.01 -2.66
N PHE A 74 0.41 7.69 -3.76
CA PHE A 74 0.03 7.32 -5.13
C PHE A 74 1.21 6.85 -5.98
N CYS A 75 2.40 6.66 -5.39
CA CYS A 75 3.61 6.22 -6.09
C CYS A 75 3.94 7.03 -7.36
N ASN A 76 3.60 8.32 -7.37
CA ASN A 76 3.74 9.22 -8.52
C ASN A 76 5.06 10.00 -8.51
N LYS A 77 5.89 9.81 -7.47
CA LYS A 77 7.21 10.43 -7.37
C LYS A 77 8.28 9.35 -7.43
N ALA A 78 9.16 9.46 -8.44
CA ALA A 78 10.37 8.67 -8.50
C ALA A 78 11.35 9.16 -7.43
N LEU A 79 11.96 8.21 -6.72
CA LEU A 79 13.01 8.49 -5.76
C LEU A 79 14.35 8.56 -6.51
N GLY A 80 15.06 9.67 -6.37
CA GLY A 80 16.40 9.79 -6.95
C GLY A 80 17.35 8.74 -6.37
N SER A 81 18.36 8.32 -7.13
CA SER A 81 19.35 7.35 -6.65
C SER A 81 20.03 7.82 -5.35
N SER A 82 20.37 9.10 -5.25
CA SER A 82 20.92 9.72 -4.04
C SER A 82 19.97 9.68 -2.84
N GLU A 83 18.67 9.89 -3.06
CA GLU A 83 17.63 9.82 -2.04
C GLU A 83 17.40 8.37 -1.59
N PHE A 84 17.48 7.41 -2.52
CA PHE A 84 17.38 5.98 -2.23
C PHE A 84 18.55 5.49 -1.37
N PHE A 85 19.79 5.83 -1.74
CA PHE A 85 20.96 5.51 -0.92
C PHE A 85 20.85 6.10 0.48
N SER A 86 20.35 7.34 0.61
CA SER A 86 20.19 7.99 1.90
C SER A 86 19.17 7.30 2.83
N LEU A 87 18.07 6.77 2.29
CA LEU A 87 17.08 6.00 3.09
C LEU A 87 17.61 4.61 3.49
N VAL A 88 18.39 3.96 2.63
CA VAL A 88 19.05 2.69 2.96
C VAL A 88 20.14 2.91 4.00
N ASP A 89 20.92 3.99 3.88
CA ASP A 89 21.94 4.39 4.84
C ASP A 89 21.34 4.74 6.20
N ALA A 90 20.21 5.46 6.24
CA ALA A 90 19.51 5.74 7.50
C ALA A 90 19.01 4.46 8.19
N ASN A 91 18.47 3.50 7.43
CA ASN A 91 18.05 2.20 7.97
C ASN A 91 19.25 1.35 8.42
N LEU A 92 20.37 1.39 7.70
CA LEU A 92 21.61 0.73 8.08
C LEU A 92 22.25 1.38 9.32
N GLN A 93 22.18 2.70 9.45
CA GLN A 93 22.62 3.45 10.62
C GLN A 93 21.75 3.14 11.83
N LEU A 94 20.44 3.02 11.68
CA LEU A 94 19.54 2.53 12.74
C LEU A 94 19.87 1.09 13.12
N PHE A 95 20.13 0.20 12.16
CA PHE A 95 20.56 -1.17 12.43
C PHE A 95 21.91 -1.21 13.19
N HIS A 96 22.90 -0.43 12.77
CA HIS A 96 24.18 -0.32 13.47
C HIS A 96 24.03 0.33 14.86
N LEU A 97 23.16 1.33 15.01
CA LEU A 97 22.85 1.94 16.30
C LEU A 97 22.18 0.93 17.23
N VAL A 98 21.24 0.12 16.74
CA VAL A 98 20.63 -0.99 17.50
C VAL A 98 21.69 -2.01 17.88
N GLN A 99 22.60 -2.39 16.98
CA GLN A 99 23.72 -3.28 17.31
C GLN A 99 24.65 -2.68 18.38
N GLN A 100 24.91 -1.38 18.33
CA GLN A 100 25.70 -0.68 19.35
C GLN A 100 24.97 -0.62 20.70
N ILE A 101 23.67 -0.34 20.69
CA ILE A 101 22.83 -0.35 21.90
C ILE A 101 22.77 -1.76 22.50
N MET A 102 22.64 -2.81 21.67
CA MET A 102 22.70 -4.21 22.10
C MET A 102 24.06 -4.56 22.70
N LYS A 103 25.17 -4.08 22.11
CA LYS A 103 26.52 -4.22 22.69
C LYS A 103 26.69 -3.46 24.01
N ASN A 104 25.96 -2.35 24.20
CA ASN A 104 25.96 -1.57 25.44
C ASN A 104 25.02 -2.16 26.52
N LEU A 105 24.03 -2.96 26.12
CA LEU A 105 23.18 -3.75 27.03
C LEU A 105 23.90 -5.02 27.51
N GLU A 106 24.81 -5.57 26.70
CA GLU A 106 25.75 -6.63 27.11
C GLU A 106 26.95 -6.07 27.90
N GLY A 107 26.65 -5.31 28.95
CA GLY A 107 27.64 -4.87 29.92
C GLY A 107 27.99 -5.94 30.96
N PHE A 108 28.34 -7.19 30.59
CA PHE A 108 29.16 -8.08 31.43
C PHE A 108 29.62 -9.38 30.72
N CYS A 109 30.92 -9.68 30.87
CA CYS A 109 31.65 -10.91 30.53
C CYS A 109 31.99 -11.24 29.07
N ILE A 110 32.98 -10.55 28.49
CA ILE A 110 33.95 -11.22 27.61
C ILE A 110 35.09 -11.76 28.48
N ALA A 111 34.86 -12.92 29.07
CA ALA A 111 35.90 -13.74 29.69
C ALA A 111 35.69 -15.19 29.25
N ILE A 112 35.97 -15.48 27.98
CA ILE A 112 36.31 -16.84 27.56
C ILE A 112 37.64 -16.79 26.84
N GLY A 113 38.70 -16.76 27.65
CA GLY A 113 39.96 -17.33 27.23
C GLY A 113 39.76 -18.83 27.01
N THR A 114 39.77 -19.26 25.75
CA THR A 114 40.26 -20.60 25.43
C THR A 114 41.22 -20.46 24.25
N LYS A 115 42.47 -20.85 24.49
CA LYS A 115 43.49 -21.03 23.45
C LYS A 115 42.97 -22.03 22.42
N VAL A 116 43.13 -21.71 21.14
CA VAL A 116 43.08 -22.69 20.06
C VAL A 116 44.49 -23.27 19.90
N PRO A 117 44.74 -24.57 20.16
CA PRO A 117 46.01 -25.18 19.79
C PRO A 117 46.05 -25.42 18.26
N LYS A 118 47.24 -25.30 17.70
CA LYS A 118 47.57 -25.66 16.31
C LYS A 118 47.39 -27.14 16.06
#